data_AF-Q67L46-F1
#
_entry.id   AF-Q67L46-F1
#
_cell.length_a   1.000
_cell.length_b   1.000
_cell.length_c   1.000
_cell.angle_alpha   90.00
_cell.angle_beta   90.00
_cell.angle_gamma   90.00
#
_symmetry.space_group_name_H-M   'P 1'
#
loop_
_entity.id
_entity.type
_entity.pdbx_description
1 polymer ?
#
loop_
_entity_poly.entity_id
_entity_poly.type
_entity_poly.pdbx_seq_one_letter_code
_entity_poly.pdbx_strand_id
1 'polypeptide(L)'
;MTDKRFSPDEQAFLTETGLKAGDLAPLVADAPPLPDDVLARIRGRAREKAGLAHAAAAAPAAAPPDVPTASRRPRRWLVAAAAALLLVGGTLALSNPEGALAAIHRLVRLVPGIGLTETDGETWILPEPVSVEQDGVRVTVTGAISNRDGTQVRYRVDWPADEPLDKVEFASARESAFPELRLPDGTVIRRWGGSLAGGTRDMVGQYNFGPLPPGTSEITLVLPYLSGVAEPVEIPVTLVNAEEAGLAGAHPGNWSEERLGVQVGVPYWTAVDDRIVVSLDTRLPDGTRVIDYRDWIEPHGFVEPVLIDDQGHTYPLIIDEADRSGPWRRAVFQGPLAPDARQLTLTVPYLILADYTAEARLTVPLEQLAEGKPLRLNEELQIGSHRFTVETVTRIDADTFGFTLDLGPEEGGVLLQKVGIRHRMFGGPRAWSAHGENGQFTSMEVDFRSAPRRNLVIVFADPGYRVHGEWQVELPVPAGRSDAE
;
A
#
# COMPACT_ATOMS: atom_id res chain seq x y z
N MET A 1 43.02 -5.11 38.64
CA MET A 1 41.82 -4.48 39.25
C MET A 1 42.20 -3.07 39.63
N THR A 2 41.65 -2.08 38.94
CA THR A 2 41.95 -0.65 39.13
C THR A 2 40.74 0.01 39.79
N ASP A 3 40.96 0.61 40.95
CA ASP A 3 39.89 1.15 41.80
C ASP A 3 39.38 2.49 41.23
N LYS A 4 38.35 2.42 40.37
CA LYS A 4 37.79 3.57 39.67
C LYS A 4 36.83 4.32 40.59
N ARG A 5 37.24 5.49 41.08
CA ARG A 5 36.38 6.37 41.89
C ARG A 5 35.28 6.99 41.03
N PHE A 6 34.03 6.67 41.37
CA PHE A 6 32.84 7.29 40.78
C PHE A 6 32.70 8.74 41.21
N SER A 7 32.19 9.59 40.31
CA SER A 7 31.82 10.98 40.60
C SER A 7 30.64 11.06 41.60
N PRO A 8 30.39 12.21 42.25
CA PRO A 8 29.29 12.37 43.19
C PRO A 8 27.91 12.04 42.59
N ASP A 9 27.69 12.40 41.32
CA ASP A 9 26.42 12.16 40.63
C ASP A 9 26.22 10.66 40.32
N GLU A 10 27.28 9.94 39.96
CA GLU A 10 27.25 8.48 39.79
C GLU A 10 26.99 7.76 41.13
N GLN A 11 27.57 8.25 42.23
CA GLN A 11 27.31 7.71 43.57
C GLN A 11 25.87 7.96 44.05
N ALA A 12 25.30 9.13 43.73
CA ALA A 12 23.89 9.43 44.00
C ALA A 12 22.97 8.48 43.21
N PHE A 13 23.22 8.29 41.91
CA PHE A 13 22.45 7.38 41.05
C PHE A 13 22.50 5.91 41.55
N LEU A 14 23.67 5.40 41.94
CA LEU A 14 23.80 4.06 42.52
C LEU A 14 23.03 3.93 43.84
N THR A 15 23.02 4.98 44.66
CA THR A 15 22.29 5.00 45.94
C THR A 15 20.77 5.03 45.73
N GLU A 16 20.27 5.79 44.76
CA GLU A 16 18.85 5.93 44.46
C GLU A 16 18.26 4.68 43.76
N THR A 17 19.08 3.98 42.96
CA THR A 17 18.67 2.75 42.26
C THR A 17 18.93 1.46 43.02
N GLY A 18 19.66 1.51 44.15
CA GLY A 18 20.06 0.33 44.93
C GLY A 18 21.14 -0.55 44.27
N LEU A 19 21.67 -0.14 43.12
CA LEU A 19 22.71 -0.85 42.38
C LEU A 19 24.08 -0.64 43.03
N LYS A 20 24.92 -1.68 43.04
CA LYS A 20 26.31 -1.57 43.49
C LYS A 20 27.23 -1.37 42.29
N ALA A 21 28.36 -0.68 42.53
CA ALA A 21 29.39 -0.46 41.52
C ALA A 21 29.90 -1.77 40.85
N GLY A 22 29.88 -2.89 41.57
CA GLY A 22 30.25 -4.21 41.03
C GLY A 22 29.26 -4.76 40.01
N ASP A 23 27.98 -4.37 40.08
CA ASP A 23 26.90 -4.88 39.23
C ASP A 23 26.95 -4.28 37.82
N LEU A 24 27.64 -3.14 37.66
CA LEU A 24 27.86 -2.46 36.37
C LEU A 24 29.08 -3.00 35.60
N ALA A 25 30.02 -3.67 36.28
CA ALA A 25 31.25 -4.14 35.64
C ALA A 25 31.02 -5.19 34.53
N PRO A 26 30.09 -6.17 34.65
CA PRO A 26 29.80 -7.11 33.57
C PRO A 26 29.09 -6.44 32.38
N LEU A 27 28.22 -5.46 32.64
CA LEU A 27 27.39 -4.81 31.62
C LEU A 27 28.17 -3.95 30.62
N VAL A 28 29.42 -3.60 30.94
CA VAL A 28 30.30 -2.77 30.09
C VAL A 28 31.46 -3.58 29.49
N ALA A 29 31.74 -4.78 30.01
CA ALA A 29 32.89 -5.59 29.58
C ALA A 29 32.74 -6.17 28.17
N ASP A 30 31.52 -6.62 27.82
CA ASP A 30 31.23 -7.31 26.56
C ASP A 30 30.53 -6.43 25.51
N ALA A 31 30.38 -5.14 25.77
CA ALA A 31 29.81 -4.20 24.81
C ALA A 31 30.83 -3.90 23.69
N PRO A 32 30.57 -4.26 22.41
CA PRO A 32 31.49 -3.92 21.33
C PRO A 32 31.61 -2.39 21.21
N PRO A 33 32.81 -1.85 20.93
CA PRO A 33 33.00 -0.42 20.78
C PRO A 33 32.13 0.09 19.63
N LEU A 34 31.27 1.06 19.93
CA LEU A 34 30.42 1.69 18.91
C LEU A 34 31.31 2.30 17.81
N PRO A 35 30.99 2.07 16.52
CA PRO A 35 31.70 2.69 15.41
C PRO A 35 31.81 4.21 15.56
N ASP A 36 32.96 4.78 15.16
CA ASP A 36 33.25 6.21 15.38
C ASP A 36 32.24 7.15 14.70
N ASP A 37 31.62 6.73 13.59
CA ASP A 37 30.56 7.47 12.90
C ASP A 37 29.22 7.43 13.67
N VAL A 38 28.95 6.35 14.41
CA VAL A 38 27.80 6.23 15.32
C VAL A 38 28.02 7.10 16.55
N LEU A 39 29.23 7.06 17.13
CA LEU A 39 29.62 7.99 18.20
C LEU A 39 29.58 9.46 17.75
N ALA A 40 30.01 9.75 16.52
CA ALA A 40 29.92 11.09 15.93
C ALA A 40 28.47 11.52 15.73
N ARG A 41 27.58 10.65 15.22
CA ARG A 41 26.13 10.93 15.10
C ARG A 41 25.46 11.15 16.46
N ILE A 42 25.77 10.33 17.45
CA ILE A 42 25.25 10.49 18.83
C ILE A 42 25.72 11.81 19.43
N ARG A 43 27.02 12.15 19.31
CA ARG A 43 27.57 13.43 19.79
C ARG A 43 27.01 14.64 19.02
N GLY A 44 26.79 14.50 17.72
CA GLY A 44 26.16 15.52 16.88
C GLY A 44 24.72 15.81 17.32
N ARG A 45 23.87 14.78 17.36
CA ARG A 45 22.49 14.89 17.84
C ARG A 45 22.40 15.35 19.29
N ALA A 46 23.33 14.96 20.16
CA ALA A 46 23.38 15.43 21.54
C ALA A 46 23.73 16.93 21.64
N ARG A 47 24.65 17.44 20.79
CA ARG A 47 24.98 18.87 20.73
C ARG A 47 23.84 19.69 20.12
N GLU A 48 23.21 19.20 19.06
CA GLU A 48 22.03 19.79 18.44
C GLU A 48 20.88 19.90 19.44
N LYS A 49 20.55 18.80 20.14
CA LYS A 49 19.51 18.76 21.18
C LYS A 49 19.86 19.55 22.46
N ALA A 50 21.14 19.92 22.63
CA ALA A 50 21.63 20.83 23.66
C ALA A 50 21.78 22.30 23.18
N GLY A 51 21.47 22.61 21.92
CA GLY A 51 21.59 23.96 21.36
C GLY A 51 23.03 24.43 21.09
N LEU A 52 24.00 23.52 21.03
CA LEU A 52 25.43 23.81 20.91
C LEU A 52 25.95 23.61 19.47
N ALA A 53 25.47 24.45 18.54
CA ALA A 53 26.05 24.60 17.21
C ALA A 53 27.21 25.62 17.22
N HIS A 54 28.15 25.48 16.28
CA HIS A 54 29.42 26.24 16.27
C HIS A 54 29.23 27.75 16.14
N ALA A 55 29.75 28.51 17.11
CA ALA A 55 30.17 29.89 16.93
C ALA A 55 31.70 29.93 16.75
N ALA A 56 32.18 30.63 15.73
CA ALA A 56 33.59 30.96 15.55
C ALA A 56 33.82 32.47 15.80
N ALA A 57 34.89 32.78 16.56
CA ALA A 57 35.40 34.08 17.00
C ALA A 57 35.47 35.20 15.92
N ALA A 58 35.57 36.53 16.17
CA ALA A 58 35.64 37.42 17.36
C ALA A 58 35.59 38.92 16.91
N ALA A 59 35.38 39.98 17.72
CA ALA A 59 34.95 40.08 19.13
C ALA A 59 34.10 41.36 19.48
N PRO A 60 34.58 42.49 20.09
CA PRO A 60 33.87 42.96 21.30
C PRO A 60 33.37 44.43 21.31
N ALA A 61 32.30 44.70 22.08
CA ALA A 61 32.22 45.82 23.06
C ALA A 61 30.88 45.87 23.85
N ALA A 62 30.98 46.27 25.12
CA ALA A 62 29.96 46.91 25.99
C ALA A 62 28.68 46.15 26.46
N ALA A 63 28.37 46.41 27.74
CA ALA A 63 27.13 46.16 28.50
C ALA A 63 27.02 47.30 29.55
N PRO A 64 25.98 47.44 30.42
CA PRO A 64 24.70 46.71 30.61
C PRO A 64 23.50 47.73 30.52
N PRO A 65 22.26 47.60 31.12
CA PRO A 65 21.74 46.57 32.02
C PRO A 65 20.28 46.05 31.87
N ASP A 66 20.10 44.85 32.43
CA ASP A 66 19.01 44.29 33.24
C ASP A 66 17.51 44.55 32.97
N VAL A 67 16.81 43.45 32.63
CA VAL A 67 15.39 43.19 32.98
C VAL A 67 15.26 41.69 33.35
N PRO A 68 14.58 41.31 34.46
CA PRO A 68 14.51 39.91 34.88
C PRO A 68 13.47 39.09 34.11
N THR A 69 13.83 37.89 33.66
CA THR A 69 12.89 36.90 33.11
C THR A 69 12.73 35.68 34.03
N ALA A 70 11.49 35.24 34.23
CA ALA A 70 11.16 34.18 35.18
C ALA A 70 11.57 32.79 34.68
N SER A 71 12.23 32.02 35.54
CA SER A 71 12.72 30.67 35.22
C SER A 71 11.57 29.64 35.16
N ARG A 72 11.14 29.25 33.96
CA ARG A 72 10.40 27.99 33.77
C ARG A 72 11.37 26.81 33.78
N ARG A 73 11.33 25.99 34.84
CA ARG A 73 12.08 24.71 34.90
C ARG A 73 11.56 23.75 33.80
N PRO A 74 12.38 23.25 32.87
CA PRO A 74 11.94 22.21 31.95
C PRO A 74 11.77 20.87 32.70
N ARG A 75 10.73 20.11 32.35
CA ARG A 75 10.36 18.82 32.95
C ARG A 75 11.39 17.71 32.59
N ARG A 76 12.53 17.69 33.29
CA ARG A 76 13.59 16.66 33.12
C ARG A 76 13.09 15.22 33.37
N TRP A 77 12.03 15.05 34.17
CA TRP A 77 11.41 13.75 34.43
C TRP A 77 10.80 13.08 33.19
N LEU A 78 10.31 13.84 32.20
CA LEU A 78 9.80 13.27 30.94
C LEU A 78 10.93 12.67 30.08
N VAL A 79 12.13 13.26 30.13
CA VAL A 79 13.31 12.73 29.43
C VAL A 79 13.82 11.46 30.12
N ALA A 80 13.79 11.41 31.45
CA ALA A 80 14.13 10.22 32.21
C ALA A 80 13.13 9.07 31.98
N ALA A 81 11.82 9.36 31.97
CA ALA A 81 10.78 8.38 31.67
C ALA A 81 10.89 7.82 30.24
N ALA A 82 11.13 8.68 29.24
CA ALA A 82 11.36 8.24 27.86
C ALA A 82 12.65 7.41 27.71
N ALA A 83 13.73 7.77 28.41
CA ALA A 83 14.96 6.99 28.43
C ALA A 83 14.78 5.63 29.13
N ALA A 84 14.02 5.57 30.21
CA ALA A 84 13.67 4.32 30.90
C ALA A 84 12.78 3.42 30.03
N LEU A 85 11.79 3.97 29.34
CA LEU A 85 10.95 3.23 28.37
C LEU A 85 11.77 2.71 27.18
N LEU A 86 12.72 3.51 26.65
CA LEU A 86 13.63 3.06 25.59
C LEU A 86 14.63 2.00 26.07
N LEU A 87 15.10 2.08 27.32
CA LEU A 87 15.95 1.05 27.91
C LEU A 87 15.18 -0.24 28.18
N VAL A 88 14.01 -0.17 28.82
CA VAL A 88 13.16 -1.34 29.10
C VAL A 88 12.68 -1.98 27.80
N GLY A 89 12.11 -1.19 26.87
CA GLY A 89 11.68 -1.67 25.55
C GLY A 89 12.84 -2.22 24.72
N GLY A 90 14.01 -1.55 24.76
CA GLY A 90 15.23 -2.04 24.11
C GLY A 90 15.73 -3.36 24.69
N THR A 91 15.76 -3.51 26.03
CA THR A 91 16.14 -4.78 26.67
C THR A 91 15.13 -5.89 26.41
N LEU A 92 13.83 -5.60 26.39
CA LEU A 92 12.79 -6.57 26.05
C LEU A 92 12.96 -7.06 24.60
N ALA A 93 13.11 -6.14 23.64
CA ALA A 93 13.33 -6.46 22.23
C ALA A 93 14.64 -7.22 21.96
N LEU A 94 15.69 -6.98 22.75
CA LEU A 94 16.96 -7.72 22.66
C LEU A 94 16.90 -9.10 23.34
N SER A 95 16.09 -9.26 24.40
CA SER A 95 15.94 -10.52 25.14
C SER A 95 14.94 -11.50 24.50
N ASN A 96 13.94 -10.97 23.79
CA ASN A 96 12.95 -11.75 23.06
C ASN A 96 12.43 -10.96 21.84
N PRO A 97 13.13 -11.01 20.69
CA PRO A 97 12.71 -10.32 19.47
C PRO A 97 11.33 -10.78 18.99
N GLU A 98 11.03 -12.08 19.13
CA GLU A 98 9.73 -12.68 18.81
C GLU A 98 8.62 -12.13 19.70
N GLY A 99 8.90 -11.89 20.98
CA GLY A 99 7.98 -11.27 21.93
C GLY A 99 7.68 -9.80 21.63
N ALA A 100 8.67 -9.04 21.15
CA ALA A 100 8.46 -7.66 20.71
C ALA A 100 7.68 -7.59 19.39
N LEU A 101 7.99 -8.46 18.42
CA LEU A 101 7.19 -8.63 17.20
C LEU A 101 5.76 -9.06 17.52
N ALA A 102 5.57 -10.05 18.41
CA ALA A 102 4.24 -10.49 18.85
C ALA A 102 3.46 -9.39 19.58
N ALA A 103 4.12 -8.45 20.26
CA ALA A 103 3.47 -7.29 20.86
C ALA A 103 2.99 -6.27 19.80
N ILE A 104 3.74 -6.10 18.71
CA ILE A 104 3.34 -5.27 17.56
C ILE A 104 2.20 -5.95 16.78
N HIS A 105 2.34 -7.25 16.49
CA HIS A 105 1.34 -8.03 15.75
C HIS A 105 -0.03 -8.10 16.45
N ARG A 106 -0.07 -7.98 17.78
CA ARG A 106 -1.32 -7.90 18.58
C ARG A 106 -2.17 -6.65 18.30
N LEU A 107 -1.63 -5.66 17.60
CA LEU A 107 -2.36 -4.44 17.21
C LEU A 107 -3.07 -4.57 15.87
N VAL A 108 -2.83 -5.64 15.10
CA VAL A 108 -3.53 -5.84 13.82
C VAL A 108 -4.91 -6.44 14.04
N ARG A 109 -5.93 -5.76 13.52
CA ARG A 109 -7.33 -6.12 13.67
C ARG A 109 -8.08 -6.06 12.34
N LEU A 110 -9.17 -6.80 12.25
CA LEU A 110 -10.10 -6.72 11.12
C LEU A 110 -11.02 -5.51 11.31
N VAL A 111 -10.83 -4.49 10.48
CA VAL A 111 -11.73 -3.35 10.36
C VAL A 111 -12.75 -3.62 9.25
N PRO A 112 -14.07 -3.59 9.53
CA PRO A 112 -15.11 -3.82 8.53
C PRO A 112 -14.97 -2.93 7.28
N GLY A 113 -15.16 -3.54 6.11
CA GLY A 113 -14.95 -2.93 4.78
C GLY A 113 -13.50 -2.67 4.39
N ILE A 114 -12.65 -2.24 5.33
CA ILE A 114 -11.24 -1.86 5.14
C ILE A 114 -10.32 -3.09 5.07
N GLY A 115 -10.38 -3.99 6.07
CA GLY A 115 -9.57 -5.21 6.14
C GLY A 115 -8.64 -5.25 7.35
N LEU A 116 -7.55 -6.01 7.24
CA LEU A 116 -6.56 -6.16 8.30
C LEU A 116 -5.62 -4.96 8.32
N THR A 117 -5.60 -4.25 9.44
CA THR A 117 -4.77 -3.05 9.65
C THR A 117 -4.30 -2.98 11.10
N GLU A 118 -3.13 -2.37 11.31
CA GLU A 118 -2.73 -1.92 12.65
C GLU A 118 -3.76 -0.90 13.16
N THR A 119 -4.14 -1.04 14.43
CA THR A 119 -5.04 -0.14 15.16
C THR A 119 -4.48 0.13 16.55
N ASP A 120 -4.57 1.38 16.99
CA ASP A 120 -4.23 1.84 18.33
C ASP A 120 -5.39 2.64 18.95
N GLY A 121 -5.26 3.08 20.21
CA GLY A 121 -6.26 3.93 20.88
C GLY A 121 -6.48 5.32 20.27
N GLU A 122 -5.74 5.71 19.23
CA GLU A 122 -6.02 6.92 18.43
C GLU A 122 -6.72 6.60 17.09
N THR A 123 -6.97 5.32 16.81
CA THR A 123 -7.61 4.83 15.58
C THR A 123 -9.14 4.78 15.73
N TRP A 124 -9.85 5.38 14.78
CA TRP A 124 -11.32 5.45 14.73
C TRP A 124 -11.85 4.74 13.49
N ILE A 125 -12.90 3.95 13.64
CA ILE A 125 -13.42 3.07 12.57
C ILE A 125 -14.93 3.08 12.49
N LEU A 126 -15.49 2.78 11.31
CA LEU A 126 -16.92 2.50 11.13
C LEU A 126 -17.18 1.03 11.50
N PRO A 127 -17.92 0.72 12.58
CA PRO A 127 -18.12 -0.66 13.04
C PRO A 127 -19.07 -1.46 12.14
N GLU A 128 -20.06 -0.81 11.52
CA GLU A 128 -21.06 -1.45 10.65
C GLU A 128 -21.33 -0.58 9.42
N PRO A 129 -21.60 -1.15 8.24
CA PRO A 129 -21.95 -0.37 7.05
C PRO A 129 -23.17 0.53 7.26
N VAL A 130 -23.10 1.79 6.82
CA VAL A 130 -24.22 2.74 6.87
C VAL A 130 -24.70 3.07 5.46
N SER A 131 -26.03 3.07 5.29
CA SER A 131 -26.68 3.23 3.98
C SER A 131 -27.67 4.38 3.95
N VAL A 132 -27.66 5.15 2.86
CA VAL A 132 -28.66 6.15 2.50
C VAL A 132 -29.27 5.77 1.15
N GLU A 133 -30.53 6.11 0.93
CA GLU A 133 -31.23 5.88 -0.33
C GLU A 133 -31.88 7.20 -0.77
N GLN A 134 -31.55 7.66 -1.97
CA GLN A 134 -31.96 8.96 -2.50
C GLN A 134 -32.21 8.82 -4.00
N ASP A 135 -33.34 9.33 -4.48
CA ASP A 135 -33.79 9.22 -5.88
C ASP A 135 -33.75 7.78 -6.44
N GLY A 136 -33.97 6.78 -5.57
CA GLY A 136 -33.92 5.35 -5.90
C GLY A 136 -32.51 4.74 -5.96
N VAL A 137 -31.46 5.54 -5.82
CA VAL A 137 -30.06 5.12 -5.76
C VAL A 137 -29.67 4.85 -4.31
N ARG A 138 -29.11 3.68 -4.03
CA ARG A 138 -28.58 3.32 -2.70
C ARG A 138 -27.10 3.64 -2.64
N VAL A 139 -26.67 4.35 -1.60
CA VAL A 139 -25.25 4.58 -1.28
C VAL A 139 -24.95 3.97 0.08
N THR A 140 -24.01 3.04 0.12
CA THR A 140 -23.58 2.33 1.33
C THR A 140 -22.12 2.65 1.62
N VAL A 141 -21.80 3.34 2.72
CA VAL A 141 -20.43 3.39 3.22
C VAL A 141 -20.12 2.05 3.87
N THR A 142 -19.27 1.26 3.22
CA THR A 142 -18.99 -0.14 3.60
C THR A 142 -17.86 -0.27 4.62
N GLY A 143 -17.04 0.77 4.76
CA GLY A 143 -16.00 0.84 5.79
C GLY A 143 -15.35 2.22 5.83
N ALA A 144 -14.88 2.61 7.00
CA ALA A 144 -14.06 3.80 7.20
C ALA A 144 -13.03 3.54 8.30
N ILE A 145 -11.85 4.12 8.15
CA ILE A 145 -10.80 4.18 9.17
C ILE A 145 -10.17 5.57 9.17
N SER A 146 -9.88 6.11 10.35
CA SER A 146 -9.12 7.33 10.57
C SER A 146 -8.03 7.05 11.59
N ASN A 147 -6.81 7.49 11.29
CA ASN A 147 -5.67 7.48 12.19
C ASN A 147 -4.79 8.72 11.92
N ARG A 148 -3.62 8.78 12.56
CA ARG A 148 -2.67 9.90 12.40
C ARG A 148 -2.16 10.14 10.96
N ASP A 149 -2.18 9.10 10.12
CA ASP A 149 -1.60 9.13 8.77
C ASP A 149 -2.65 9.57 7.73
N GLY A 150 -3.93 9.34 8.00
CA GLY A 150 -5.02 9.81 7.16
C GLY A 150 -6.39 9.24 7.54
N THR A 151 -7.39 9.56 6.72
CA THR A 151 -8.72 8.95 6.78
C THR A 151 -9.00 8.25 5.47
N GLN A 152 -9.41 6.99 5.51
CA GLN A 152 -9.85 6.23 4.34
C GLN A 152 -11.34 5.91 4.48
N VAL A 153 -12.08 6.06 3.38
CA VAL A 153 -13.50 5.69 3.29
C VAL A 153 -13.73 4.88 2.03
N ARG A 154 -14.43 3.75 2.20
CA ARG A 154 -14.90 2.86 1.13
C ARG A 154 -16.42 2.89 1.09
N TYR A 155 -16.99 3.04 -0.10
CA TYR A 155 -18.43 3.04 -0.32
C TYR A 155 -18.81 2.27 -1.58
N ARG A 156 -20.05 1.78 -1.61
CA ARG A 156 -20.72 1.21 -2.79
C ARG A 156 -21.90 2.11 -3.15
N VAL A 157 -22.20 2.21 -4.43
CA VAL A 157 -23.43 2.76 -4.98
C VAL A 157 -24.09 1.68 -5.80
N ASP A 158 -25.40 1.49 -5.59
CA ASP A 158 -26.24 0.54 -6.30
C ASP A 158 -27.41 1.31 -6.94
N TRP A 159 -27.55 1.21 -8.26
CA TRP A 159 -28.63 1.85 -9.02
C TRP A 159 -29.80 0.89 -9.28
N PRO A 160 -31.04 1.41 -9.42
CA PRO A 160 -32.21 0.58 -9.69
C PRO A 160 -32.11 -0.06 -11.08
N ALA A 161 -32.63 -1.29 -11.21
CA ALA A 161 -32.47 -2.10 -12.43
C ALA A 161 -33.14 -1.51 -13.69
N ASP A 162 -34.15 -0.66 -13.49
CA ASP A 162 -35.08 -0.19 -14.52
C ASP A 162 -34.70 1.18 -15.11
N GLU A 163 -33.73 1.88 -14.51
CA GLU A 163 -33.19 3.14 -15.04
C GLU A 163 -32.31 2.87 -16.27
N PRO A 164 -32.61 3.43 -17.45
CA PRO A 164 -31.68 3.46 -18.56
C PRO A 164 -30.57 4.45 -18.21
N LEU A 165 -29.53 3.98 -17.53
CA LEU A 165 -28.29 4.72 -17.31
C LEU A 165 -27.58 4.91 -18.64
N ASP A 166 -28.03 5.92 -19.39
CA ASP A 166 -27.43 6.45 -20.62
C ASP A 166 -25.96 6.75 -20.34
N LYS A 167 -25.12 5.76 -20.67
CA LYS A 167 -23.66 5.71 -20.46
C LYS A 167 -23.19 6.67 -19.37
N VAL A 168 -23.43 6.31 -18.09
CA VAL A 168 -23.03 7.07 -16.88
C VAL A 168 -21.92 8.04 -17.23
N GLU A 169 -22.26 9.32 -17.41
CA GLU A 169 -21.30 10.32 -17.86
C GLU A 169 -20.29 10.52 -16.72
N PHE A 170 -19.27 9.65 -16.72
CA PHE A 170 -18.10 9.75 -15.89
C PHE A 170 -17.60 11.17 -16.05
N ALA A 171 -17.70 11.94 -14.96
CA ALA A 171 -17.62 13.39 -14.97
C ALA A 171 -16.23 13.85 -15.42
N SER A 172 -16.05 13.89 -16.74
CA SER A 172 -14.81 14.28 -17.37
C SER A 172 -14.60 15.76 -17.09
N ALA A 173 -13.60 16.04 -16.25
CA ALA A 173 -13.10 17.36 -15.90
C ALA A 173 -14.00 18.27 -15.03
N ARG A 174 -14.49 17.80 -13.87
CA ARG A 174 -14.70 18.67 -12.70
C ARG A 174 -14.11 18.09 -11.42
N GLU A 175 -13.19 18.84 -10.78
CA GLU A 175 -12.66 18.52 -9.44
C GLU A 175 -13.75 18.44 -8.35
N SER A 176 -14.92 19.04 -8.64
CA SER A 176 -16.14 19.07 -7.83
C SER A 176 -16.99 17.80 -7.88
N ALA A 177 -16.69 16.82 -8.75
CA ALA A 177 -17.51 15.60 -8.90
C ALA A 177 -17.05 14.42 -8.02
N PHE A 178 -16.06 14.65 -7.16
CA PHE A 178 -15.44 13.63 -6.33
C PHE A 178 -15.90 13.74 -4.87
N PRO A 179 -15.84 12.66 -4.07
CA PRO A 179 -16.24 12.69 -2.67
C PRO A 179 -15.45 13.70 -1.82
N GLU A 180 -16.14 14.23 -0.83
CA GLU A 180 -15.62 15.12 0.21
C GLU A 180 -15.97 14.54 1.60
N LEU A 181 -15.13 14.80 2.61
CA LEU A 181 -15.49 14.57 4.01
C LEU A 181 -15.77 15.90 4.69
N ARG A 182 -16.97 16.06 5.26
CA ARG A 182 -17.36 17.23 6.04
C ARG A 182 -17.41 16.88 7.53
N LEU A 183 -16.88 17.76 8.36
CA LEU A 183 -16.95 17.67 9.83
C LEU A 183 -18.21 18.40 10.35
N PRO A 184 -18.64 18.16 11.60
CA PRO A 184 -19.83 18.82 12.19
C PRO A 184 -19.73 20.36 12.28
N ASP A 185 -18.52 20.93 12.27
CA ASP A 185 -18.29 22.37 12.23
C ASP A 185 -18.35 22.98 10.80
N GLY A 186 -18.62 22.15 9.79
CA GLY A 186 -18.64 22.53 8.37
C GLY A 186 -17.29 22.47 7.67
N THR A 187 -16.19 22.13 8.36
CA THR A 187 -14.87 21.97 7.76
C THR A 187 -14.88 20.84 6.73
N VAL A 188 -14.35 21.10 5.53
CA VAL A 188 -14.19 20.09 4.47
C VAL A 188 -12.76 19.59 4.44
N ILE A 189 -12.56 18.30 4.76
CA ILE A 189 -11.29 17.60 4.59
C ILE A 189 -11.17 17.16 3.14
N ARG A 190 -10.14 17.65 2.45
CA ARG A 190 -9.87 17.30 1.05
C ARG A 190 -9.26 15.90 0.94
N ARG A 191 -9.71 15.15 -0.07
CA ARG A 191 -9.03 13.94 -0.54
C ARG A 191 -7.64 14.29 -1.10
N TRP A 192 -6.73 13.33 -1.07
CA TRP A 192 -5.43 13.40 -1.75
C TRP A 192 -5.19 12.23 -2.72
N GLY A 193 -6.04 11.19 -2.66
CA GLY A 193 -6.02 10.08 -3.60
C GLY A 193 -7.27 9.20 -3.49
N GLY A 194 -7.44 8.27 -4.41
CA GLY A 194 -8.53 7.30 -4.39
C GLY A 194 -8.65 6.55 -5.72
N SER A 195 -9.47 5.50 -5.69
CA SER A 195 -9.88 4.69 -6.83
C SER A 195 -11.40 4.63 -6.90
N LEU A 196 -11.90 4.36 -8.09
CA LEU A 196 -13.31 4.15 -8.36
C LEU A 196 -13.42 3.13 -9.49
N ALA A 197 -14.18 2.08 -9.25
CA ALA A 197 -14.43 0.97 -10.16
C ALA A 197 -15.92 0.63 -10.13
N GLY A 198 -16.45 -0.04 -11.16
CA GLY A 198 -17.87 -0.36 -11.23
C GLY A 198 -18.32 -0.75 -12.63
N GLY A 199 -19.51 -1.33 -12.70
CA GLY A 199 -20.23 -1.58 -13.94
C GLY A 199 -21.24 -0.48 -14.26
N THR A 200 -22.27 -0.84 -15.02
CA THR A 200 -23.38 0.07 -15.37
C THR A 200 -24.35 0.29 -14.21
N ARG A 201 -24.42 -0.61 -13.23
CA ARG A 201 -25.45 -0.61 -12.16
C ARG A 201 -24.90 -0.58 -10.74
N ASP A 202 -23.60 -0.71 -10.60
CA ASP A 202 -22.88 -0.80 -9.34
C ASP A 202 -21.57 -0.01 -9.45
N MET A 203 -21.15 0.62 -8.36
CA MET A 203 -19.88 1.35 -8.31
C MET A 203 -19.30 1.24 -6.90
N VAL A 204 -18.01 0.95 -6.81
CA VAL A 204 -17.25 0.92 -5.56
C VAL A 204 -16.19 2.03 -5.61
N GLY A 205 -16.26 2.95 -4.65
CA GLY A 205 -15.28 4.01 -4.46
C GLY A 205 -14.45 3.79 -3.19
N GLN A 206 -13.15 4.07 -3.26
CA GLN A 206 -12.25 4.08 -2.11
C GLN A 206 -11.36 5.31 -2.16
N TYR A 207 -11.47 6.18 -1.15
CA TYR A 207 -10.79 7.47 -1.15
C TYR A 207 -10.02 7.71 0.14
N ASN A 208 -8.87 8.40 0.01
CA ASN A 208 -7.99 8.77 1.10
C ASN A 208 -7.99 10.29 1.27
N PHE A 209 -8.14 10.72 2.51
CA PHE A 209 -8.27 12.10 2.99
C PHE A 209 -7.20 12.37 4.05
N GLY A 210 -7.07 13.64 4.46
CA GLY A 210 -6.22 13.98 5.60
C GLY A 210 -6.69 13.32 6.91
N PRO A 211 -5.83 13.27 7.95
CA PRO A 211 -6.23 12.81 9.27
C PRO A 211 -7.31 13.73 9.86
N LEU A 212 -8.28 13.15 10.57
CA LEU A 212 -9.29 13.93 11.28
C LEU A 212 -8.67 14.68 12.47
N PRO A 213 -9.27 15.79 12.94
CA PRO A 213 -8.90 16.38 14.23
C PRO A 213 -9.06 15.35 15.38
N PRO A 214 -8.18 15.35 16.39
CA PRO A 214 -8.23 14.38 17.49
C PRO A 214 -9.60 14.32 18.18
N GLY A 215 -10.14 13.12 18.35
CA GLY A 215 -11.45 12.88 18.98
C GLY A 215 -12.66 13.13 18.07
N THR A 216 -12.48 13.30 16.76
CA THR A 216 -13.60 13.40 15.80
C THR A 216 -14.22 12.03 15.55
N SER A 217 -15.39 11.79 16.13
CA SER A 217 -16.19 10.57 15.91
C SER A 217 -17.31 10.74 14.87
N GLU A 218 -17.66 11.96 14.48
CA GLU A 218 -18.75 12.24 13.53
C GLU A 218 -18.19 12.87 12.26
N ILE A 219 -18.49 12.29 11.09
CA ILE A 219 -18.17 12.83 9.77
C ILE A 219 -19.34 12.61 8.81
N THR A 220 -19.44 13.43 7.77
CA THR A 220 -20.36 13.21 6.65
C THR A 220 -19.57 12.96 5.39
N LEU A 221 -19.77 11.80 4.74
CA LEU A 221 -19.33 11.59 3.36
C LEU A 221 -20.31 12.31 2.45
N VAL A 222 -19.82 13.26 1.66
CA VAL A 222 -20.62 13.99 0.67
C VAL A 222 -20.21 13.50 -0.71
N LEU A 223 -21.18 13.02 -1.50
CA LEU A 223 -21.04 12.78 -2.93
C LEU A 223 -21.67 13.97 -3.67
N PRO A 224 -20.89 14.96 -4.17
CA PRO A 224 -21.44 16.20 -4.70
C PRO A 224 -22.18 16.04 -6.03
N TYR A 225 -21.94 14.92 -6.73
CA TYR A 225 -22.62 14.54 -7.95
C TYR A 225 -22.73 13.02 -8.00
N LEU A 226 -23.92 12.52 -8.31
CA LEU A 226 -24.17 11.10 -8.58
C LEU A 226 -25.20 11.01 -9.71
N SER A 227 -24.95 10.17 -10.71
CA SER A 227 -25.86 10.02 -11.84
C SER A 227 -27.24 9.54 -11.38
N GLY A 228 -28.31 10.14 -11.88
CA GLY A 228 -29.69 9.86 -11.47
C GLY A 228 -30.15 10.57 -10.19
N VAL A 229 -29.27 11.28 -9.47
CA VAL A 229 -29.61 11.99 -8.22
C VAL A 229 -29.56 13.50 -8.41
N ALA A 230 -30.58 14.23 -7.96
CA ALA A 230 -30.72 15.66 -8.22
C ALA A 230 -29.87 16.56 -7.30
N GLU A 231 -29.69 16.13 -6.05
CA GLU A 231 -28.97 16.87 -4.99
C GLU A 231 -27.76 16.05 -4.49
N PRO A 232 -26.73 16.67 -3.91
CA PRO A 232 -25.62 15.96 -3.27
C PRO A 232 -26.10 14.90 -2.27
N VAL A 233 -25.56 13.68 -2.34
CA VAL A 233 -25.87 12.64 -1.34
C VAL A 233 -24.97 12.86 -0.13
N GLU A 234 -25.57 13.13 1.03
CA GLU A 234 -24.87 13.28 2.31
C GLU A 234 -25.12 12.05 3.19
N ILE A 235 -24.05 11.29 3.48
CA ILE A 235 -24.10 10.08 4.30
C ILE A 235 -23.43 10.39 5.65
N PRO A 236 -24.19 10.50 6.75
CA PRO A 236 -23.62 10.64 8.09
C PRO A 236 -22.96 9.32 8.52
N VAL A 237 -21.75 9.42 9.04
CA VAL A 237 -20.91 8.28 9.46
C VAL A 237 -20.46 8.55 10.91
N THR A 238 -20.83 7.64 11.81
CA THR A 238 -20.34 7.64 13.19
C THR A 238 -19.21 6.62 13.32
N LEU A 239 -18.05 7.08 13.72
CA LEU A 239 -16.88 6.27 14.02
C LEU A 239 -16.82 5.94 15.50
N VAL A 240 -16.34 4.73 15.83
CA VAL A 240 -16.06 4.26 17.18
C VAL A 240 -14.55 4.04 17.32
N ASN A 241 -14.02 4.16 18.54
CA ASN A 241 -12.61 3.86 18.78
C ASN A 241 -12.32 2.37 18.54
N ALA A 242 -11.22 2.05 17.85
CA ALA A 242 -10.89 0.67 17.48
C ALA A 242 -10.65 -0.26 18.68
N GLU A 243 -10.21 0.28 19.84
CA GLU A 243 -10.07 -0.51 21.08
C GLU A 243 -11.43 -0.82 21.73
N GLU A 244 -12.44 0.05 21.54
CA GLU A 244 -13.80 -0.11 22.08
C GLU A 244 -14.70 -0.96 21.17
N ALA A 245 -14.44 -0.98 19.87
CA ALA A 245 -15.25 -1.65 18.85
C ALA A 245 -15.14 -3.20 18.85
N GLY A 246 -14.40 -3.80 19.78
CA GLY A 246 -14.33 -5.27 19.93
C GLY A 246 -13.71 -6.03 18.75
N LEU A 247 -12.98 -5.34 17.87
CA LEU A 247 -12.54 -5.89 16.58
C LEU A 247 -11.68 -7.15 16.73
N ALA A 248 -12.00 -8.15 15.90
CA ALA A 248 -11.30 -9.41 15.83
C ALA A 248 -9.80 -9.22 15.58
N GLY A 249 -8.98 -9.85 16.42
CA GLY A 249 -7.52 -9.85 16.26
C GLY A 249 -7.09 -10.67 15.04
N ALA A 250 -5.97 -10.26 14.45
CA ALA A 250 -5.31 -11.04 13.42
C ALA A 250 -4.32 -12.06 14.01
N HIS A 251 -4.03 -13.09 13.23
CA HIS A 251 -2.92 -14.01 13.43
C HIS A 251 -1.83 -13.67 12.40
N PRO A 252 -0.53 -13.73 12.77
CA PRO A 252 0.53 -13.63 11.78
C PRO A 252 0.41 -14.80 10.80
N GLY A 253 0.64 -14.53 9.52
CA GLY A 253 0.81 -15.58 8.51
C GLY A 253 2.29 -15.91 8.31
N ASN A 254 2.64 -16.29 7.08
CA ASN A 254 3.99 -16.71 6.71
C ASN A 254 4.36 -16.21 5.30
N TRP A 255 5.53 -16.59 4.81
CA TRP A 255 6.00 -16.34 3.46
C TRP A 255 6.23 -17.64 2.70
N SER A 256 5.91 -17.63 1.41
CA SER A 256 6.24 -18.72 0.49
C SER A 256 7.75 -18.81 0.23
N GLU A 257 8.19 -19.95 -0.31
CA GLU A 257 9.51 -20.08 -0.91
C GLU A 257 9.73 -19.04 -2.02
N GLU A 258 10.98 -18.57 -2.18
CA GLU A 258 11.32 -17.70 -3.30
C GLU A 258 11.35 -18.47 -4.61
N ARG A 259 10.58 -17.99 -5.59
CA ARG A 259 10.53 -18.53 -6.95
C ARG A 259 10.64 -17.38 -7.93
N LEU A 260 11.58 -17.47 -8.87
CA LEU A 260 11.84 -16.45 -9.89
C LEU A 260 12.09 -15.02 -9.32
N GLY A 261 12.73 -14.93 -8.14
CA GLY A 261 12.99 -13.66 -7.45
C GLY A 261 11.77 -13.07 -6.73
N VAL A 262 10.70 -13.86 -6.56
CA VAL A 262 9.42 -13.44 -5.99
C VAL A 262 9.03 -14.33 -4.80
N GLN A 263 8.62 -13.70 -3.70
CA GLN A 263 7.93 -14.38 -2.59
C GLN A 263 6.56 -13.74 -2.38
N VAL A 264 5.49 -14.53 -2.42
CA VAL A 264 4.18 -14.15 -1.87
C VAL A 264 4.20 -14.35 -0.37
N GLY A 265 3.65 -13.39 0.37
CA GLY A 265 3.50 -13.45 1.82
C GLY A 265 2.06 -13.20 2.25
N VAL A 266 1.72 -13.75 3.41
CA VAL A 266 0.56 -13.36 4.19
C VAL A 266 1.10 -12.75 5.48
N PRO A 267 1.19 -11.41 5.60
CA PRO A 267 1.63 -10.78 6.83
C PRO A 267 0.69 -11.15 7.99
N TYR A 268 -0.62 -11.06 7.73
CA TYR A 268 -1.68 -11.28 8.70
C TYR A 268 -2.90 -11.93 8.06
N TRP A 269 -3.63 -12.73 8.83
CA TRP A 269 -4.93 -13.29 8.47
C TRP A 269 -5.86 -13.37 9.69
N THR A 270 -7.16 -13.55 9.49
CA THR A 270 -8.10 -13.90 10.57
C THR A 270 -9.26 -14.73 10.04
N ALA A 271 -10.00 -15.37 10.93
CA ALA A 271 -11.28 -16.01 10.62
C ALA A 271 -12.34 -15.53 11.62
N VAL A 272 -13.44 -15.00 11.10
CA VAL A 272 -14.53 -14.38 11.85
C VAL A 272 -15.83 -14.78 11.17
N ASP A 273 -16.78 -15.31 11.92
CA ASP A 273 -18.08 -15.79 11.42
C ASP A 273 -17.92 -16.69 10.18
N ASP A 274 -18.51 -16.30 9.05
CA ASP A 274 -18.46 -16.99 7.77
C ASP A 274 -17.41 -16.39 6.81
N ARG A 275 -16.35 -15.76 7.34
CA ARG A 275 -15.26 -15.13 6.57
C ARG A 275 -13.89 -15.56 7.05
N ILE A 276 -13.00 -15.84 6.10
CA ILE A 276 -11.54 -15.93 6.33
C ILE A 276 -10.87 -14.82 5.53
N VAL A 277 -10.25 -13.87 6.23
CA VAL A 277 -9.64 -12.68 5.62
C VAL A 277 -8.13 -12.81 5.66
N VAL A 278 -7.49 -12.66 4.50
CA VAL A 278 -6.05 -12.87 4.30
C VAL A 278 -5.45 -11.60 3.70
N SER A 279 -4.52 -10.96 4.39
CA SER A 279 -3.70 -9.88 3.81
C SER A 279 -2.65 -10.51 2.89
N LEU A 280 -2.43 -9.91 1.72
CA LEU A 280 -1.45 -10.35 0.73
C LEU A 280 -0.32 -9.32 0.62
N ASP A 281 0.92 -9.79 0.64
CA ASP A 281 2.10 -8.98 0.34
C ASP A 281 3.03 -9.74 -0.60
N THR A 282 4.00 -9.07 -1.22
CA THR A 282 4.93 -9.70 -2.16
C THR A 282 6.27 -8.99 -2.18
N ARG A 283 7.34 -9.75 -1.91
CA ARG A 283 8.72 -9.32 -2.15
C ARG A 283 9.04 -9.53 -3.62
N LEU A 284 9.55 -8.49 -4.26
CA LEU A 284 9.78 -8.40 -5.69
C LEU A 284 11.18 -7.86 -5.97
N PRO A 285 11.71 -8.06 -7.19
CA PRO A 285 12.86 -7.31 -7.70
C PRO A 285 12.60 -5.80 -7.69
N ASP A 286 13.68 -5.01 -7.57
CA ASP A 286 13.61 -3.55 -7.63
C ASP A 286 12.95 -3.07 -8.93
N GLY A 287 12.10 -2.03 -8.83
CA GLY A 287 11.38 -1.46 -9.97
C GLY A 287 10.07 -2.18 -10.34
N THR A 288 9.91 -3.44 -9.92
CA THR A 288 8.72 -4.26 -10.19
C THR A 288 7.58 -4.00 -9.18
N ARG A 289 6.32 -4.14 -9.62
CA ARG A 289 5.13 -4.13 -8.76
C ARG A 289 4.12 -5.20 -9.19
N VAL A 290 3.42 -5.81 -8.22
CA VAL A 290 2.22 -6.62 -8.51
C VAL A 290 1.08 -5.72 -8.97
N ILE A 291 0.45 -6.13 -10.06
CA ILE A 291 -0.76 -5.56 -10.67
C ILE A 291 -2.00 -6.33 -10.20
N ASP A 292 -1.95 -7.68 -10.24
CA ASP A 292 -3.04 -8.57 -9.79
C ASP A 292 -2.46 -9.93 -9.30
N TYR A 293 -3.22 -10.65 -8.47
CA TYR A 293 -2.90 -11.98 -7.88
C TYR A 293 -3.61 -13.14 -8.60
N ARG A 294 -4.02 -12.90 -9.84
CA ARG A 294 -4.73 -13.83 -10.74
C ARG A 294 -4.34 -13.53 -12.17
N ASP A 295 -4.63 -14.46 -13.08
CA ASP A 295 -4.61 -14.19 -14.51
C ASP A 295 -5.82 -14.81 -15.21
N TRP A 296 -6.11 -14.34 -16.42
CA TRP A 296 -7.08 -14.97 -17.32
C TRP A 296 -6.40 -16.02 -18.20
N ILE A 297 -6.69 -17.30 -17.96
CA ILE A 297 -6.14 -18.42 -18.73
C ILE A 297 -7.24 -18.99 -19.62
N GLU A 298 -7.15 -18.79 -20.93
CA GLU A 298 -8.10 -19.39 -21.88
C GLU A 298 -7.93 -20.91 -21.97
N PRO A 299 -9.01 -21.70 -22.12
CA PRO A 299 -10.43 -21.33 -22.10
C PRO A 299 -11.04 -21.34 -20.68
N HIS A 300 -10.22 -21.51 -19.63
CA HIS A 300 -10.65 -21.79 -18.26
C HIS A 300 -11.13 -20.57 -17.48
N GLY A 301 -10.79 -19.35 -17.91
CA GLY A 301 -11.18 -18.10 -17.30
C GLY A 301 -10.17 -17.61 -16.25
N PHE A 302 -10.63 -16.86 -15.25
CA PHE A 302 -9.75 -16.39 -14.18
C PHE A 302 -9.26 -17.54 -13.29
N VAL A 303 -7.94 -17.65 -13.14
CA VAL A 303 -7.30 -18.53 -12.15
C VAL A 303 -6.97 -17.70 -10.91
N GLU A 304 -7.75 -17.91 -9.87
CA GLU A 304 -7.74 -17.15 -8.62
C GLU A 304 -6.91 -17.84 -7.51
N PRO A 305 -6.49 -17.11 -6.45
CA PRO A 305 -5.93 -17.73 -5.25
C PRO A 305 -6.88 -18.74 -4.60
N VAL A 306 -6.34 -19.85 -4.11
CA VAL A 306 -7.11 -20.94 -3.48
C VAL A 306 -6.65 -21.13 -2.03
N LEU A 307 -7.60 -21.32 -1.11
CA LEU A 307 -7.34 -21.60 0.29
C LEU A 307 -7.87 -22.98 0.67
N ILE A 308 -7.01 -23.84 1.21
CA ILE A 308 -7.35 -25.23 1.61
C ILE A 308 -6.80 -25.50 3.02
N ASP A 309 -7.53 -26.22 3.87
CA ASP A 309 -6.99 -26.68 5.17
C ASP A 309 -6.27 -28.04 5.12
N ASP A 310 -5.65 -28.44 6.23
CA ASP A 310 -4.98 -29.73 6.40
C ASP A 310 -5.90 -30.96 6.40
N GLN A 311 -7.22 -30.75 6.41
CA GLN A 311 -8.23 -31.80 6.23
C GLN A 311 -8.74 -31.88 4.78
N GLY A 312 -8.33 -30.94 3.91
CA GLY A 312 -8.70 -30.87 2.50
C GLY A 312 -9.95 -30.06 2.19
N HIS A 313 -10.55 -29.36 3.16
CA HIS A 313 -11.66 -28.45 2.87
C HIS A 313 -11.14 -27.23 2.10
N THR A 314 -11.79 -26.92 0.97
CA THR A 314 -11.49 -25.74 0.17
C THR A 314 -12.44 -24.61 0.53
N TYR A 315 -11.91 -23.43 0.80
CA TYR A 315 -12.67 -22.22 1.13
C TYR A 315 -12.79 -21.34 -0.13
N PRO A 316 -14.00 -21.16 -0.71
CA PRO A 316 -14.18 -20.38 -1.93
C PRO A 316 -13.80 -18.90 -1.78
N LEU A 317 -13.14 -18.30 -2.78
CA LEU A 317 -12.84 -16.87 -2.79
C LEU A 317 -14.11 -16.04 -3.06
N ILE A 318 -14.35 -15.01 -2.26
CA ILE A 318 -15.42 -14.03 -2.43
C ILE A 318 -14.88 -12.86 -3.27
N ILE A 319 -15.10 -12.94 -4.58
CA ILE A 319 -14.50 -12.06 -5.60
C ILE A 319 -14.77 -10.57 -5.33
N ASP A 320 -15.97 -10.22 -4.86
CA ASP A 320 -16.41 -8.82 -4.65
C ASP A 320 -15.92 -8.21 -3.32
N GLU A 321 -15.45 -9.05 -2.40
CA GLU A 321 -14.85 -8.65 -1.12
C GLU A 321 -13.32 -8.67 -1.16
N ALA A 322 -12.73 -9.41 -2.09
CA ALA A 322 -11.29 -9.43 -2.35
C ALA A 322 -10.82 -8.15 -3.07
N ASP A 323 -9.82 -7.48 -2.52
CA ASP A 323 -9.10 -6.40 -3.22
C ASP A 323 -7.72 -6.92 -3.61
N ARG A 324 -7.45 -7.02 -4.91
CA ARG A 324 -6.21 -7.63 -5.43
C ARG A 324 -5.29 -6.61 -6.10
N SER A 325 -5.70 -5.34 -6.14
CA SER A 325 -5.04 -4.29 -6.93
C SER A 325 -4.92 -2.99 -6.16
N GLY A 326 -3.72 -2.44 -6.06
CA GLY A 326 -3.44 -1.24 -5.25
C GLY A 326 -2.66 -1.56 -3.97
N PRO A 327 -2.70 -0.68 -2.95
CA PRO A 327 -1.85 -0.77 -1.77
C PRO A 327 -2.33 -1.76 -0.71
N TRP A 328 -3.63 -2.07 -0.64
CA TRP A 328 -4.23 -2.94 0.39
C TRP A 328 -4.70 -4.25 -0.25
N ARG A 329 -3.77 -5.16 -0.50
CA ARG A 329 -4.10 -6.45 -1.15
C ARG A 329 -4.64 -7.42 -0.09
N ARG A 330 -5.81 -7.98 -0.36
CA ARG A 330 -6.61 -8.79 0.56
C ARG A 330 -7.43 -9.81 -0.22
N ALA A 331 -7.22 -11.09 0.08
CA ALA A 331 -8.16 -12.14 -0.30
C ALA A 331 -9.19 -12.34 0.83
N VAL A 332 -10.44 -12.59 0.47
CA VAL A 332 -11.52 -12.91 1.40
C VAL A 332 -12.16 -14.20 0.94
N PHE A 333 -12.21 -15.20 1.81
CA PHE A 333 -12.76 -16.52 1.52
C PHE A 333 -14.01 -16.79 2.37
N GLN A 334 -14.94 -17.56 1.81
CA GLN A 334 -16.14 -18.00 2.49
C GLN A 334 -15.79 -19.06 3.55
N GLY A 335 -16.04 -18.74 4.80
CA GLY A 335 -16.01 -19.63 5.95
C GLY A 335 -17.40 -20.21 6.28
N PRO A 336 -17.62 -20.69 7.52
CA PRO A 336 -16.70 -20.66 8.65
C PRO A 336 -15.48 -21.58 8.44
N LEU A 337 -14.38 -21.27 9.14
CA LEU A 337 -13.20 -22.13 9.17
C LEU A 337 -13.50 -23.40 10.00
N ALA A 338 -13.20 -24.58 9.44
CA ALA A 338 -13.48 -25.86 10.09
C ALA A 338 -12.84 -25.95 11.50
N PRO A 339 -13.56 -26.52 12.49
CA PRO A 339 -13.12 -26.52 13.89
C PRO A 339 -11.94 -27.46 14.15
N ASP A 340 -11.71 -28.44 13.27
CA ASP A 340 -10.60 -29.39 13.28
C ASP A 340 -9.39 -28.96 12.44
N ALA A 341 -9.49 -27.88 11.67
CA ALA A 341 -8.40 -27.31 10.90
C ALA A 341 -7.27 -26.78 11.80
N ARG A 342 -6.04 -27.18 11.50
CA ARG A 342 -4.79 -26.84 12.21
C ARG A 342 -3.84 -26.02 11.37
N GLN A 343 -3.97 -26.08 10.04
CA GLN A 343 -3.18 -25.32 9.10
C GLN A 343 -4.02 -24.98 7.88
N LEU A 344 -3.86 -23.77 7.37
CA LEU A 344 -4.34 -23.37 6.04
C LEU A 344 -3.16 -23.30 5.08
N THR A 345 -3.41 -23.60 3.81
CA THR A 345 -2.47 -23.38 2.71
C THR A 345 -3.13 -22.45 1.70
N LEU A 346 -2.61 -21.23 1.59
CA LEU A 346 -2.94 -20.34 0.49
C LEU A 346 -2.04 -20.70 -0.69
N THR A 347 -2.64 -21.08 -1.83
CA THR A 347 -1.94 -21.22 -3.10
C THR A 347 -2.26 -20.03 -4.00
N VAL A 348 -1.23 -19.32 -4.46
CA VAL A 348 -1.32 -18.31 -5.52
C VAL A 348 -0.66 -18.87 -6.78
N PRO A 349 -1.44 -19.26 -7.81
CA PRO A 349 -0.87 -19.86 -9.03
C PRO A 349 -0.05 -18.86 -9.86
N TYR A 350 -0.62 -17.66 -10.07
CA TYR A 350 -0.08 -16.64 -10.96
C TYR A 350 -0.01 -15.27 -10.28
N LEU A 351 0.97 -14.46 -10.69
CA LEU A 351 1.03 -13.02 -10.43
C LEU A 351 1.15 -12.28 -11.76
N ILE A 352 0.44 -11.17 -11.90
CA ILE A 352 0.71 -10.19 -12.96
C ILE A 352 1.59 -9.11 -12.36
N LEU A 353 2.78 -8.93 -12.94
CA LEU A 353 3.77 -7.96 -12.53
C LEU A 353 3.95 -6.89 -13.61
N ALA A 354 4.46 -5.72 -13.22
CA ALA A 354 4.99 -4.74 -14.16
C ALA A 354 6.29 -4.12 -13.64
N ASP A 355 7.27 -3.93 -14.52
CA ASP A 355 8.52 -3.20 -14.24
C ASP A 355 8.39 -1.77 -14.76
N TYR A 356 8.26 -0.80 -13.86
CA TYR A 356 8.07 0.61 -14.24
C TYR A 356 9.38 1.33 -14.61
N THR A 357 10.51 0.65 -14.48
CA THR A 357 11.86 1.18 -14.76
C THR A 357 12.40 0.75 -16.12
N ALA A 358 11.89 -0.36 -16.67
CA ALA A 358 12.25 -0.85 -17.99
C ALA A 358 11.70 0.03 -19.12
N GLU A 359 12.58 0.36 -20.07
CA GLU A 359 12.24 1.05 -21.33
C GLU A 359 13.00 0.43 -22.50
N ALA A 360 12.34 0.36 -23.66
CA ALA A 360 12.95 -0.02 -24.94
C ALA A 360 12.61 1.02 -26.01
N ARG A 361 13.59 1.35 -26.87
CA ARG A 361 13.45 2.45 -27.83
C ARG A 361 13.54 1.98 -29.28
N LEU A 362 12.47 2.23 -30.02
CA LEU A 362 12.44 2.08 -31.48
C LEU A 362 12.65 3.45 -32.16
N THR A 363 13.30 3.48 -33.31
CA THR A 363 13.46 4.71 -34.11
C THR A 363 13.41 4.40 -35.61
N VAL A 364 12.33 4.79 -36.27
CA VAL A 364 12.08 4.52 -37.70
C VAL A 364 12.12 5.83 -38.50
N PRO A 365 12.91 5.95 -39.59
CA PRO A 365 12.87 7.11 -40.46
C PRO A 365 11.54 7.21 -41.21
N LEU A 366 10.89 8.38 -41.18
CA LEU A 366 9.55 8.58 -41.76
C LEU A 366 9.53 8.47 -43.27
N GLU A 367 10.65 8.71 -43.96
CA GLU A 367 10.77 8.48 -45.40
C GLU A 367 10.57 7.01 -45.81
N GLN A 368 10.68 6.07 -44.86
CA GLN A 368 10.39 4.64 -45.05
C GLN A 368 8.92 4.31 -44.76
N LEU A 369 8.21 5.19 -44.05
CA LEU A 369 6.82 5.01 -43.59
C LEU A 369 5.85 5.77 -44.51
N ALA A 370 5.60 5.18 -45.67
CA ALA A 370 4.53 5.61 -46.56
C ALA A 370 3.16 5.37 -45.90
N GLU A 371 2.28 6.36 -45.98
CA GLU A 371 0.93 6.32 -45.39
C GLU A 371 0.10 5.15 -45.96
N GLY A 372 -0.62 4.45 -45.08
CA GLY A 372 -1.42 3.28 -45.41
C GLY A 372 -0.64 2.03 -45.83
N LYS A 373 0.70 2.02 -45.72
CA LYS A 373 1.54 0.87 -46.10
C LYS A 373 2.35 0.35 -44.90
N PRO A 374 2.22 -0.93 -44.52
CA PRO A 374 3.03 -1.52 -43.46
C PRO A 374 4.48 -1.64 -43.91
N LEU A 375 5.40 -1.10 -43.10
CA LEU A 375 6.83 -1.38 -43.16
C LEU A 375 7.12 -2.57 -42.25
N ARG A 376 7.57 -3.68 -42.83
CA ARG A 376 8.02 -4.85 -42.07
C ARG A 376 9.42 -4.58 -41.52
N LEU A 377 9.58 -4.64 -40.20
CA LEU A 377 10.84 -4.46 -39.49
C LEU A 377 11.40 -5.81 -39.02
N ASN A 378 10.62 -6.55 -38.22
CA ASN A 378 11.10 -7.67 -37.38
C ASN A 378 12.28 -7.24 -36.49
N GLU A 379 12.14 -6.10 -35.81
CA GLU A 379 13.18 -5.57 -34.92
C GLU A 379 12.99 -6.13 -33.50
N GLU A 380 13.92 -6.98 -33.05
CA GLU A 380 13.96 -7.49 -31.67
C GLU A 380 14.43 -6.39 -30.72
N LEU A 381 13.65 -6.15 -29.66
CA LEU A 381 13.90 -5.16 -28.62
C LEU A 381 13.95 -5.85 -27.24
N GLN A 382 14.95 -5.49 -26.44
CA GLN A 382 15.05 -5.90 -25.03
C GLN A 382 14.37 -4.84 -24.14
N ILE A 383 13.45 -5.26 -23.27
CA ILE A 383 12.77 -4.42 -22.28
C ILE A 383 12.85 -5.08 -20.89
N GLY A 384 13.68 -4.51 -20.00
CA GLY A 384 14.03 -5.16 -18.74
C GLY A 384 14.67 -6.52 -18.98
N SER A 385 14.18 -7.56 -18.30
CA SER A 385 14.55 -8.97 -18.52
C SER A 385 13.98 -9.59 -19.80
N HIS A 386 13.00 -8.96 -20.46
CA HIS A 386 12.21 -9.56 -21.53
C HIS A 386 12.66 -9.11 -22.92
N ARG A 387 12.26 -9.88 -23.94
CA ARG A 387 12.41 -9.52 -25.35
C ARG A 387 11.05 -9.56 -26.03
N PHE A 388 10.91 -8.74 -27.07
CA PHE A 388 9.78 -8.78 -27.99
C PHE A 388 10.24 -8.29 -29.36
N THR A 389 9.49 -8.61 -30.40
CA THR A 389 9.75 -8.19 -31.77
C THR A 389 8.69 -7.19 -32.22
N VAL A 390 9.13 -6.06 -32.78
CA VAL A 390 8.25 -5.19 -33.56
C VAL A 390 8.25 -5.72 -35.00
N GLU A 391 7.22 -6.48 -35.36
CA GLU A 391 7.12 -7.10 -36.68
C GLU A 391 6.88 -6.07 -37.77
N THR A 392 5.91 -5.18 -37.56
CA THR A 392 5.54 -4.14 -38.54
C THR A 392 5.25 -2.80 -37.88
N VAL A 393 5.46 -1.74 -38.65
CA VAL A 393 5.01 -0.38 -38.33
C VAL A 393 4.25 0.16 -39.54
N THR A 394 3.03 0.62 -39.30
CA THR A 394 2.18 1.25 -40.31
C THR A 394 1.95 2.70 -39.92
N ARG A 395 2.27 3.63 -40.81
CA ARG A 395 1.77 5.00 -40.69
C ARG A 395 0.32 5.02 -41.16
N ILE A 396 -0.61 5.17 -40.23
CA ILE A 396 -2.05 5.15 -40.52
C ILE A 396 -2.44 6.48 -41.18
N ASP A 397 -1.97 7.60 -40.61
CA ASP A 397 -2.21 8.96 -41.13
C ASP A 397 -1.04 9.93 -40.81
N ALA A 398 -1.31 11.21 -40.59
CA ALA A 398 -0.28 12.21 -40.29
C ALA A 398 0.36 12.02 -38.89
N ASP A 399 -0.40 11.60 -37.90
CA ASP A 399 -0.07 11.61 -36.48
C ASP A 399 -0.37 10.28 -35.74
N THR A 400 -0.99 9.31 -36.41
CA THR A 400 -1.33 7.97 -35.90
C THR A 400 -0.44 6.88 -36.52
N PHE A 401 0.13 6.03 -35.67
CA PHE A 401 0.99 4.92 -36.08
C PHE A 401 0.55 3.60 -35.44
N GLY A 402 0.35 2.57 -36.27
CA GLY A 402 0.04 1.21 -35.85
C GLY A 402 1.29 0.33 -35.80
N PHE A 403 1.31 -0.61 -34.85
CA PHE A 403 2.41 -1.55 -34.60
C PHE A 403 1.85 -2.97 -34.50
N THR A 404 2.54 -3.94 -35.11
CA THR A 404 2.32 -5.38 -34.85
C THR A 404 3.47 -5.89 -33.98
N LEU A 405 3.14 -6.61 -32.91
CA LEU A 405 4.08 -7.08 -31.91
C LEU A 405 4.01 -8.60 -31.77
N ASP A 406 5.17 -9.23 -31.67
CA ASP A 406 5.34 -10.57 -31.12
C ASP A 406 6.03 -10.44 -29.76
N LEU A 407 5.31 -10.71 -28.68
CA LEU A 407 5.83 -10.63 -27.31
C LEU A 407 6.57 -11.89 -26.84
N GLY A 408 6.73 -12.88 -27.73
CA GLY A 408 7.41 -14.14 -27.46
C GLY A 408 6.56 -15.15 -26.68
N PRO A 409 7.01 -16.42 -26.60
CA PRO A 409 6.34 -17.47 -25.85
C PRO A 409 6.53 -17.31 -24.33
N GLU A 410 5.86 -18.16 -23.55
CA GLU A 410 6.17 -18.31 -22.12
C GLU A 410 7.52 -19.01 -21.95
N GLU A 411 8.47 -18.35 -21.27
CA GLU A 411 9.81 -18.88 -21.00
C GLU A 411 10.04 -18.99 -19.49
N GLY A 412 10.37 -20.18 -19.00
CA GLY A 412 10.70 -20.40 -17.58
C GLY A 412 9.57 -20.08 -16.60
N GLY A 413 8.30 -20.16 -17.04
CA GLY A 413 7.13 -19.75 -16.25
C GLY A 413 6.81 -18.27 -16.32
N VAL A 414 7.41 -17.51 -17.26
CA VAL A 414 7.17 -16.07 -17.42
C VAL A 414 6.71 -15.74 -18.83
N LEU A 415 5.57 -15.05 -18.95
CA LEU A 415 4.98 -14.63 -20.23
C LEU A 415 4.88 -13.10 -20.28
N LEU A 416 5.52 -12.46 -21.26
CA LEU A 416 5.33 -11.03 -21.51
C LEU A 416 3.95 -10.81 -22.13
N GLN A 417 3.04 -10.17 -21.38
CA GLN A 417 1.65 -9.97 -21.80
C GLN A 417 1.42 -8.61 -22.48
N LYS A 418 2.16 -7.57 -22.10
CA LYS A 418 1.97 -6.22 -22.63
C LYS A 418 3.20 -5.35 -22.51
N VAL A 419 3.28 -4.34 -23.38
CA VAL A 419 4.17 -3.19 -23.25
C VAL A 419 3.35 -1.91 -23.35
N GLY A 420 3.64 -0.92 -22.50
CA GLY A 420 3.05 0.42 -22.58
C GLY A 420 3.90 1.38 -23.42
N ILE A 421 3.41 2.59 -23.63
CA ILE A 421 4.16 3.67 -24.31
C ILE A 421 4.45 4.81 -23.31
N ARG A 422 5.72 5.22 -23.20
CA ARG A 422 6.09 6.35 -22.32
C ARG A 422 5.66 7.69 -22.94
N HIS A 423 4.69 8.35 -22.29
CA HIS A 423 4.31 9.71 -22.64
C HIS A 423 5.47 10.70 -22.41
N ARG A 424 5.74 11.56 -23.39
CA ARG A 424 6.68 12.68 -23.27
C ARG A 424 5.94 14.01 -23.19
N MET A 425 6.35 14.85 -22.24
CA MET A 425 5.72 16.14 -21.95
C MET A 425 5.68 17.09 -23.15
N PHE A 426 6.62 16.95 -24.09
CA PHE A 426 6.67 17.70 -25.35
C PHE A 426 6.90 16.75 -26.54
N GLY A 427 6.10 16.91 -27.60
CA GLY A 427 6.34 16.29 -28.92
C GLY A 427 6.29 14.76 -28.98
N GLY A 428 5.60 14.10 -28.04
CA GLY A 428 5.45 12.64 -28.01
C GLY A 428 4.00 12.15 -28.10
N PRO A 429 3.78 10.86 -27.84
CA PRO A 429 2.47 10.22 -27.81
C PRO A 429 1.48 10.93 -26.89
N ARG A 430 0.28 11.21 -27.43
CA ARG A 430 -0.88 11.79 -26.72
C ARG A 430 -1.69 10.72 -26.02
N ALA A 431 -1.96 9.64 -26.75
CA ALA A 431 -2.75 8.49 -26.35
C ALA A 431 -2.21 7.26 -27.09
N TRP A 432 -2.61 6.08 -26.65
CA TRP A 432 -2.39 4.84 -27.37
C TRP A 432 -3.52 3.86 -27.04
N SER A 433 -3.78 2.94 -27.96
CA SER A 433 -4.67 1.80 -27.78
C SER A 433 -3.88 0.52 -28.04
N ALA A 434 -4.39 -0.62 -27.56
CA ALA A 434 -3.82 -1.92 -27.88
C ALA A 434 -4.93 -2.95 -28.04
N HIS A 435 -4.65 -3.95 -28.88
CA HIS A 435 -5.44 -5.16 -29.02
C HIS A 435 -4.55 -6.36 -28.73
N GLY A 436 -5.17 -7.42 -28.21
CA GLY A 436 -4.45 -8.61 -27.79
C GLY A 436 -5.29 -9.88 -27.94
N GLU A 437 -4.58 -10.98 -28.09
CA GLU A 437 -5.10 -12.33 -28.26
C GLU A 437 -4.37 -13.25 -27.27
N ASN A 438 -5.06 -14.27 -26.73
CA ASN A 438 -4.46 -15.25 -25.80
C ASN A 438 -3.75 -14.63 -24.56
N GLY A 439 -4.19 -13.45 -24.12
CA GLY A 439 -3.57 -12.72 -23.00
C GLY A 439 -2.31 -11.91 -23.35
N GLN A 440 -1.91 -11.80 -24.62
CA GLN A 440 -0.78 -10.97 -25.07
C GLN A 440 -1.22 -9.84 -26.01
N PHE A 441 -0.61 -8.65 -25.92
CA PHE A 441 -0.81 -7.60 -26.92
C PHE A 441 -0.15 -8.00 -28.25
N THR A 442 -0.95 -8.06 -29.32
CA THR A 442 -0.52 -8.39 -30.68
C THR A 442 -0.42 -7.14 -31.55
N SER A 443 -1.13 -6.06 -31.19
CA SER A 443 -1.06 -4.78 -31.91
C SER A 443 -1.31 -3.57 -31.01
N MET A 444 -0.77 -2.43 -31.43
CA MET A 444 -0.94 -1.14 -30.75
C MET A 444 -1.13 -0.02 -31.77
N GLU A 445 -1.93 0.99 -31.43
CA GLU A 445 -1.99 2.25 -32.17
C GLU A 445 -1.56 3.40 -31.26
N VAL A 446 -0.80 4.36 -31.79
CA VAL A 446 -0.19 5.45 -31.02
C VAL A 446 -0.45 6.79 -31.71
N ASP A 447 -1.22 7.64 -31.04
CA ASP A 447 -1.56 8.99 -31.48
C ASP A 447 -0.47 9.97 -31.02
N PHE A 448 -0.02 10.87 -31.87
CA PHE A 448 0.93 11.93 -31.50
C PHE A 448 0.22 13.29 -31.36
N ARG A 449 0.67 14.13 -30.41
CA ARG A 449 0.16 15.53 -30.32
C ARG A 449 0.54 16.40 -31.52
N SER A 450 1.52 15.96 -32.30
CA SER A 450 2.04 16.62 -33.49
C SER A 450 2.80 15.59 -34.30
N ALA A 451 2.51 15.49 -35.60
CA ALA A 451 3.20 14.61 -36.53
C ALA A 451 4.74 14.67 -36.35
N PRO A 452 5.42 13.52 -36.19
CA PRO A 452 6.89 13.50 -36.18
C PRO A 452 7.42 14.04 -37.53
N ARG A 453 8.62 14.63 -37.54
CA ARG A 453 9.13 15.39 -38.71
C ARG A 453 10.24 14.73 -39.52
N ARG A 454 10.95 13.75 -38.94
CA ARG A 454 12.06 13.04 -39.59
C ARG A 454 12.07 11.57 -39.19
N ASN A 455 12.07 11.31 -37.89
CA ASN A 455 11.99 9.97 -37.35
C ASN A 455 10.73 9.85 -36.50
N LEU A 456 10.03 8.73 -36.63
CA LEU A 456 9.15 8.20 -35.60
C LEU A 456 10.04 7.67 -34.47
N VAL A 457 9.84 8.13 -33.25
CA VAL A 457 10.55 7.65 -32.06
C VAL A 457 9.53 7.17 -31.05
N ILE A 458 9.58 5.89 -30.73
CA ILE A 458 8.73 5.25 -29.72
C ILE A 458 9.63 4.82 -28.57
N VAL A 459 9.13 5.00 -27.35
CA VAL A 459 9.70 4.43 -26.14
C VAL A 459 8.62 3.54 -25.56
N PHE A 460 8.79 2.23 -25.76
CA PHE A 460 8.04 1.22 -25.04
C PHE A 460 8.53 1.22 -23.59
N ALA A 461 7.61 1.06 -22.64
CA ALA A 461 7.88 1.15 -21.21
C ALA A 461 6.87 0.32 -20.43
N ASP A 462 7.10 0.19 -19.12
CA ASP A 462 6.16 -0.43 -18.18
C ASP A 462 5.69 -1.84 -18.63
N PRO A 463 6.60 -2.76 -19.07
CA PRO A 463 6.23 -4.10 -19.50
C PRO A 463 5.45 -4.83 -18.40
N GLY A 464 4.29 -5.37 -18.76
CA GLY A 464 3.46 -6.20 -17.90
C GLY A 464 3.59 -7.66 -18.29
N TYR A 465 3.85 -8.53 -17.32
CA TYR A 465 4.13 -9.94 -17.55
C TYR A 465 3.50 -10.83 -16.45
N ARG A 466 3.09 -12.03 -16.85
CA ARG A 466 2.63 -13.09 -15.95
C ARG A 466 3.83 -13.86 -15.44
N VAL A 467 3.82 -14.20 -14.16
CA VAL A 467 4.72 -15.16 -13.55
C VAL A 467 3.90 -16.31 -12.97
N HIS A 468 4.20 -17.52 -13.40
CA HIS A 468 3.67 -18.78 -12.88
C HIS A 468 4.62 -19.30 -11.79
N GLY A 469 4.15 -19.34 -10.54
CA GLY A 469 4.98 -19.73 -9.40
C GLY A 469 4.39 -20.80 -8.49
N GLU A 470 3.06 -20.97 -8.49
CA GLU A 470 2.34 -21.80 -7.49
C GLU A 470 2.86 -21.56 -6.07
N TRP A 471 2.93 -20.29 -5.65
CA TRP A 471 3.41 -19.91 -4.33
C TRP A 471 2.44 -20.43 -3.27
N GLN A 472 2.93 -21.33 -2.42
CA GLN A 472 2.20 -21.85 -1.27
C GLN A 472 2.64 -21.12 -0.01
N VAL A 473 1.67 -20.62 0.76
CA VAL A 473 1.88 -19.98 2.05
C VAL A 473 1.11 -20.77 3.11
N GLU A 474 1.85 -21.39 4.04
CA GLU A 474 1.28 -22.10 5.18
C GLU A 474 0.92 -21.12 6.31
N LEU A 475 -0.33 -21.15 6.76
CA LEU A 475 -0.86 -20.31 7.84
C LEU A 475 -1.22 -21.22 9.03
N PRO A 476 -0.49 -21.17 10.15
CA PRO A 476 -0.78 -22.01 11.31
C PRO A 476 -2.05 -21.54 12.01
N VAL A 477 -3.01 -22.44 12.24
CA VAL A 477 -4.23 -22.15 13.01
C VAL A 477 -3.90 -22.23 14.50
N PRO A 478 -4.16 -21.19 15.31
CA PRO A 478 -3.88 -21.24 16.74
C PRO A 478 -4.68 -22.34 17.47
N ALA A 479 -3.99 -23.16 18.24
CA ALA A 479 -4.63 -24.15 19.09
C ALA A 479 -5.45 -23.48 20.21
N GLY A 480 -6.66 -23.97 20.45
CA GLY A 480 -7.53 -23.45 21.50
C GLY A 480 -8.48 -22.33 21.06
N ARG A 481 -9.05 -22.44 19.84
CA ARG A 481 -10.36 -21.82 19.57
C ARG A 481 -11.38 -22.42 20.53
N SER A 482 -11.62 -21.74 21.65
CA SER A 482 -12.82 -21.96 22.43
C SER A 482 -14.00 -21.51 21.59
N ASP A 483 -15.03 -22.35 21.49
CA ASP A 483 -16.35 -21.95 21.01
C ASP A 483 -16.81 -20.75 21.87
N ALA A 484 -16.75 -19.56 21.30
CA ALA A 484 -17.23 -18.32 21.90
C ALA A 484 -18.54 -17.97 21.20
N GLU A 485 -19.63 -18.31 21.88
CA GLU A 485 -21.02 -17.98 21.53
C GLU A 485 -21.28 -16.47 21.44
#